data_AF-A0A3D3ZI21-F1
#
_entry.id   AF-A0A3D3ZI21-F1
#
_cell.length_a   1.000
_cell.length_b   1.000
_cell.length_c   1.000
_cell.angle_alpha   90.00
_cell.angle_beta   90.00
_cell.angle_gamma   90.00
#
_symmetry.space_group_name_H-M   'P 1'
#
loop_
_entity.id
_entity.type
_entity.pdbx_description
1 polymer ?
#
loop_
_entity_poly.entity_id
_entity_poly.type
_entity_poly.pdbx_seq_one_letter_code
_entity_poly.pdbx_strand_id
1 'polypeptide(L)'
;PPTWLLRVALPIVDQANTPIGVLTAVQAIDDDFALNLVRKTGFNVALCQGTDVLGTTMRENALDQNLPEDDLCTIDKDHLIGGSQYYLARAGTAQAENQIKSSRSLTIVDIEPLYTANTHTGRYIQILLAVGIFVFAFGVIAYTFITRIFFIRPLRRIQARVRSLVAETNNAGTEVQSLTTDELSMLARSFNLLSESLSVQESESQAMTKQMRDLLIMSDAFISTLNLEHLLGEIVSRLG
;
A
#
# COMPACT_ATOMS: atom_id res chain seq x y z
N PRO A 1 42.76 -33.63 2.10
CA PRO A 1 43.06 -32.30 1.49
C PRO A 1 44.07 -31.53 2.37
N PRO A 2 44.98 -30.72 1.78
CA PRO A 2 45.84 -29.85 2.56
C PRO A 2 44.98 -28.84 3.34
N THR A 3 45.12 -28.80 4.66
CA THR A 3 44.41 -27.84 5.52
C THR A 3 45.21 -26.56 5.59
N TRP A 4 44.61 -25.46 5.14
CA TRP A 4 45.22 -24.15 5.26
C TRP A 4 45.04 -23.61 6.68
N LEU A 5 46.12 -23.06 7.24
CA LEU A 5 46.21 -22.68 8.64
C LEU A 5 46.71 -21.25 8.77
N LEU A 6 45.91 -20.39 9.40
CA LEU A 6 46.35 -19.09 9.88
C LEU A 6 47.19 -19.30 11.15
N ARG A 7 48.39 -18.72 11.18
CA ARG A 7 49.31 -18.80 12.31
C ARG A 7 49.65 -17.41 12.83
N VAL A 8 49.39 -17.20 14.10
CA VAL A 8 49.71 -15.96 14.82
C VAL A 8 50.72 -16.28 15.91
N ALA A 9 51.75 -15.45 16.06
CA ALA A 9 52.79 -15.63 17.06
C ALA A 9 52.91 -14.37 17.91
N LEU A 10 52.56 -14.47 19.18
CA LEU A 10 52.67 -13.37 20.14
C LEU A 10 53.92 -13.59 21.01
N PRO A 11 54.85 -12.63 21.07
CA PRO A 11 55.99 -12.72 21.97
C PRO A 11 55.53 -12.62 23.43
N ILE A 12 56.02 -13.51 24.27
CA ILE A 12 55.88 -13.41 25.72
C ILE A 12 57.12 -12.68 26.21
N VAL A 13 56.93 -11.51 26.82
CA VAL A 13 58.00 -10.63 27.28
C VAL A 13 58.07 -10.62 28.81
N ASP A 14 59.27 -10.43 29.35
CA ASP A 14 59.49 -10.18 30.77
C ASP A 14 59.21 -8.72 31.17
N GLN A 15 59.44 -8.37 32.44
CA GLN A 15 59.25 -7.00 32.95
C GLN A 15 60.17 -5.95 32.28
N ALA A 16 61.26 -6.38 31.65
CA ALA A 16 62.19 -5.54 30.90
C ALA A 16 61.87 -5.49 29.40
N ASN A 17 60.71 -6.02 28.98
CA ASN A 17 60.28 -6.15 27.59
C ASN A 17 61.19 -7.06 26.73
N THR A 18 61.91 -7.98 27.38
CA THR A 18 62.78 -8.95 26.70
C THR A 18 61.96 -10.20 26.35
N PRO A 19 61.99 -10.70 25.10
CA PRO A 19 61.26 -11.91 24.74
C PRO A 19 61.80 -13.13 25.48
N ILE A 20 60.98 -13.75 26.33
CA ILE A 20 61.29 -14.97 27.08
C ILE A 20 60.59 -16.21 26.51
N GLY A 21 59.65 -16.02 25.58
CA GLY A 21 58.93 -17.09 24.90
C GLY A 21 58.05 -16.57 23.77
N VAL A 22 57.33 -17.48 23.12
CA VAL A 22 56.35 -17.16 22.08
C VAL A 22 55.11 -18.00 22.28
N LEU A 23 53.94 -17.36 22.33
CA LEU A 23 52.64 -18.02 22.25
C LEU A 23 52.23 -18.13 20.79
N THR A 24 52.03 -19.34 20.30
CA THR A 24 51.56 -19.59 18.93
C THR A 24 50.13 -20.05 18.93
N ALA A 25 49.28 -19.37 18.16
CA ALA A 25 47.90 -19.79 17.90
C ALA A 25 47.77 -20.21 16.43
N VAL A 26 46.98 -21.26 16.20
CA VAL A 26 46.74 -21.82 14.87
C VAL A 26 45.24 -22.00 14.67
N GLN A 27 44.73 -21.50 13.56
CA GLN A 27 43.32 -21.61 13.18
C GLN A 27 43.22 -22.15 11.76
N ALA A 28 42.37 -23.16 11.55
CA ALA A 28 42.06 -23.63 10.20
C ALA A 28 41.21 -22.59 9.46
N ILE A 29 41.53 -22.41 8.18
CA ILE A 29 40.78 -21.59 7.24
C ILE A 29 39.98 -22.55 6.35
N ASP A 30 38.71 -22.70 6.68
CA ASP A 30 37.76 -23.63 6.10
C ASP A 30 36.33 -23.04 6.14
N ASP A 31 35.34 -23.83 5.72
CA ASP A 31 33.92 -23.44 5.74
C ASP A 31 33.41 -23.13 7.16
N ASP A 32 33.96 -23.78 8.19
CA ASP A 32 33.58 -23.52 9.58
C ASP A 32 34.08 -22.14 10.03
N PHE A 33 35.30 -21.76 9.65
CA PHE A 33 35.82 -20.41 9.86
C PHE A 33 34.98 -19.37 9.11
N ALA A 34 34.64 -19.65 7.84
CA ALA A 34 33.76 -18.79 7.04
C ALA A 34 32.42 -18.59 7.74
N LEU A 35 31.77 -19.68 8.18
CA LEU A 35 30.49 -19.65 8.87
C LEU A 35 30.54 -18.84 10.18
N ASN A 36 31.63 -18.94 10.95
CA ASN A 36 31.83 -18.13 12.14
C ASN A 36 31.93 -16.63 11.79
N LEU A 37 32.60 -16.29 10.69
CA LEU A 37 32.70 -14.91 10.22
C LEU A 37 31.33 -14.35 9.82
N VAL A 38 30.51 -15.14 9.12
CA VAL A 38 29.12 -14.75 8.76
C VAL A 38 28.26 -14.56 10.00
N ARG A 39 28.37 -15.41 11.03
CA ARG A 39 27.61 -15.23 12.28
C ARG A 39 27.93 -13.91 12.98
N LYS A 40 29.14 -13.38 12.80
CA LYS A 40 29.57 -12.10 13.40
C LYS A 40 29.24 -10.89 12.54
N THR A 41 29.35 -11.04 11.22
CA THR A 41 29.26 -9.91 10.27
C THR A 41 27.92 -9.81 9.56
N GLY A 42 27.22 -10.94 9.37
CA GLY A 42 25.97 -11.04 8.64
C GLY A 42 26.12 -11.20 7.12
N PHE A 43 27.32 -11.07 6.57
CA PHE A 43 27.57 -11.13 5.14
C PHE A 43 28.09 -12.50 4.72
N ASN A 44 27.72 -12.97 3.53
CA ASN A 44 28.31 -14.20 3.00
C ASN A 44 29.75 -13.93 2.59
N VAL A 45 30.63 -14.90 2.82
CA VAL A 45 32.05 -14.73 2.54
C VAL A 45 32.61 -15.92 1.78
N ALA A 46 33.57 -15.66 0.91
CA ALA A 46 34.52 -16.66 0.44
C ALA A 46 35.93 -16.28 0.90
N LEU A 47 36.69 -17.30 1.30
CA LEU A 47 38.03 -17.17 1.84
C LEU A 47 38.98 -17.71 0.79
N CYS A 48 39.93 -16.89 0.39
CA CYS A 48 40.83 -17.18 -0.71
C CYS A 48 42.29 -17.06 -0.28
N GLN A 49 43.14 -17.87 -0.89
CA GLN A 49 44.59 -17.71 -0.80
C GLN A 49 45.23 -17.81 -2.18
N GLY A 50 45.62 -16.65 -2.72
CA GLY A 50 45.93 -16.57 -4.14
C GLY A 50 44.64 -16.71 -4.94
N THR A 51 44.58 -17.67 -5.85
CA THR A 51 43.40 -17.99 -6.67
C THR A 51 42.53 -19.09 -6.06
N ASP A 52 43.03 -19.80 -5.06
CA ASP A 52 42.32 -20.96 -4.49
C ASP A 52 41.29 -20.51 -3.44
N VAL A 53 40.04 -20.95 -3.61
CA VAL A 53 39.00 -20.82 -2.59
C VAL A 53 39.20 -21.90 -1.52
N LEU A 54 39.38 -21.47 -0.28
CA LEU A 54 39.69 -22.32 0.87
C LEU A 54 38.46 -22.66 1.72
N GLY A 55 37.48 -21.76 1.73
CA GLY A 55 36.22 -21.96 2.42
C GLY A 55 35.21 -20.90 2.03
N THR A 56 33.93 -21.26 2.04
CA THR A 56 32.85 -20.38 1.60
C THR A 56 31.57 -20.65 2.36
N THR A 57 30.75 -19.61 2.55
CA THR A 57 29.39 -19.79 3.04
C THR A 57 28.34 -19.86 1.94
N MET A 58 28.76 -19.67 0.68
CA MET A 58 27.89 -19.90 -0.45
C MET A 58 27.71 -21.40 -0.68
N ARG A 59 26.51 -21.81 -1.10
CA ARG A 59 26.28 -23.19 -1.56
C ARG A 59 27.08 -23.40 -2.85
N GLU A 60 27.76 -24.54 -2.97
CA GLU A 60 28.63 -24.91 -4.11
C GLU A 60 28.00 -24.56 -5.48
N ASN A 61 26.71 -24.85 -5.66
CA ASN A 61 25.99 -24.57 -6.91
C ASN A 61 25.89 -23.08 -7.31
N ALA A 62 26.08 -22.14 -6.37
CA ALA A 62 25.98 -20.70 -6.64
C ALA A 62 27.28 -20.12 -7.22
N LEU A 63 28.42 -20.76 -6.96
CA LEU A 63 29.74 -20.34 -7.45
C LEU A 63 30.06 -20.99 -8.81
N ASP A 64 29.70 -22.26 -8.98
CA ASP A 64 30.03 -23.07 -10.17
C ASP A 64 29.36 -22.63 -11.47
N GLN A 65 28.22 -21.94 -11.42
CA GLN A 65 27.42 -21.74 -12.62
C GLN A 65 27.93 -20.63 -13.54
N ASN A 66 28.67 -19.64 -13.02
CA ASN A 66 29.03 -18.46 -13.82
C ASN A 66 30.34 -17.76 -13.44
N LEU A 67 31.13 -18.22 -12.45
CA LEU A 67 32.46 -17.67 -12.20
C LEU A 67 33.56 -18.69 -12.44
N PRO A 68 34.62 -18.30 -13.17
CA PRO A 68 35.91 -18.95 -13.01
C PRO A 68 36.37 -18.75 -11.57
N GLU A 69 36.65 -19.83 -10.83
CA GLU A 69 37.16 -19.79 -9.45
C GLU A 69 38.35 -18.82 -9.29
N ASP A 70 39.19 -18.72 -10.33
CA ASP A 70 40.37 -17.85 -10.39
C ASP A 70 40.06 -16.34 -10.32
N ASP A 71 38.87 -15.89 -10.72
CA ASP A 71 38.58 -14.45 -10.81
C ASP A 71 37.99 -13.90 -9.50
N LEU A 72 37.28 -14.73 -8.71
CA LEU A 72 36.62 -14.30 -7.47
C LEU A 72 37.60 -13.78 -6.40
N CYS A 73 38.79 -14.37 -6.35
CA CYS A 73 39.83 -14.04 -5.38
C CYS A 73 40.69 -12.83 -5.79
N THR A 74 40.37 -12.17 -6.91
CA THR A 74 41.12 -11.02 -7.44
C THR A 74 40.76 -9.74 -6.69
N ILE A 75 41.75 -9.11 -6.07
CA ILE A 75 41.59 -7.88 -5.29
C ILE A 75 41.24 -6.70 -6.22
N ASP A 76 40.50 -5.72 -5.69
CA ASP A 76 40.12 -4.45 -6.35
C ASP A 76 39.23 -4.58 -7.60
N LYS A 77 38.62 -5.75 -7.81
CA LYS A 77 37.56 -5.94 -8.80
C LYS A 77 36.23 -6.25 -8.12
N ASP A 78 35.19 -5.66 -8.70
CA ASP A 78 33.81 -6.02 -8.41
C ASP A 78 33.38 -7.11 -9.39
N HIS A 79 32.93 -8.24 -8.85
CA HIS A 79 32.45 -9.35 -9.64
C HIS A 79 30.94 -9.49 -9.46
N LEU A 80 30.23 -9.62 -10.59
CA LEU A 80 28.81 -9.93 -10.58
C LEU A 80 28.64 -11.44 -10.75
N ILE A 81 28.09 -12.10 -9.74
CA ILE A 81 27.78 -13.52 -9.75
C ILE A 81 26.37 -13.71 -10.28
N GLY A 82 26.25 -14.30 -11.47
CA GLY A 82 24.97 -14.63 -12.09
C GLY A 82 24.45 -15.99 -11.62
N GLY A 83 23.13 -16.10 -11.45
CA GLY A 83 22.45 -17.33 -11.05
C GLY A 83 20.93 -17.15 -10.97
N SER A 84 20.27 -17.86 -10.06
CA SER A 84 18.86 -17.62 -9.71
C SER A 84 18.63 -16.26 -9.03
N GLN A 85 19.68 -15.74 -8.41
CA GLN A 85 19.82 -14.38 -7.89
C GLN A 85 21.18 -13.84 -8.34
N TYR A 86 21.29 -12.51 -8.45
CA TYR A 86 22.56 -11.86 -8.73
C TYR A 86 23.25 -11.53 -7.40
N TYR A 87 24.56 -11.76 -7.32
CA TYR A 87 25.37 -11.35 -6.16
C TYR A 87 26.50 -10.42 -6.60
N LEU A 88 26.90 -9.52 -5.72
CA LEU A 88 28.06 -8.66 -5.86
C LEU A 88 29.14 -9.26 -4.97
N ALA A 89 30.28 -9.54 -5.56
CA ALA A 89 31.45 -10.01 -4.84
C ALA A 89 32.56 -8.97 -4.92
N ARG A 90 33.14 -8.64 -3.78
CA ARG A 90 34.31 -7.76 -3.69
C ARG A 90 35.37 -8.39 -2.79
N ALA A 91 36.57 -8.55 -3.34
CA ALA A 91 37.70 -9.11 -2.63
C ALA A 91 38.54 -8.02 -1.94
N GLY A 92 38.95 -8.29 -0.70
CA GLY A 92 39.90 -7.47 0.05
C GLY A 92 40.92 -8.34 0.78
N THR A 93 42.11 -7.81 1.03
CA THR A 93 43.12 -8.53 1.80
C THR A 93 42.95 -8.30 3.30
N ALA A 94 42.98 -9.36 4.07
CA ALA A 94 43.03 -9.32 5.52
C ALA A 94 44.39 -9.82 6.02
N GLN A 95 44.92 -9.15 7.04
CA GLN A 95 46.08 -9.60 7.81
C GLN A 95 45.75 -9.57 9.29
N ALA A 96 46.17 -10.61 10.00
CA ALA A 96 46.03 -10.65 11.45
C ALA A 96 47.16 -9.87 12.12
N GLU A 97 46.85 -9.23 13.25
CA GLU A 97 47.89 -8.64 14.10
C GLU A 97 48.82 -9.75 14.60
N ASN A 98 50.14 -9.52 14.56
CA ASN A 98 51.17 -10.52 14.89
C ASN A 98 51.18 -11.77 13.97
N GLN A 99 50.66 -11.64 12.75
CA GLN A 99 50.81 -12.64 11.71
C GLN A 99 52.30 -12.82 11.35
N ILE A 100 52.75 -14.07 11.26
CA ILE A 100 54.15 -14.38 10.96
C ILE A 100 54.46 -13.92 9.53
N LYS A 101 55.56 -13.20 9.32
CA LYS A 101 55.97 -12.63 8.01
C LYS A 101 56.03 -13.65 6.86
N SER A 102 56.26 -14.94 7.15
CA SER A 102 56.31 -16.00 6.14
C SER A 102 54.94 -16.55 5.75
N SER A 103 53.87 -16.16 6.44
CA SER A 103 52.52 -16.59 6.10
C SER A 103 51.93 -15.68 5.03
N ARG A 104 51.23 -16.26 4.05
CA ARG A 104 50.62 -15.47 2.97
C ARG A 104 49.41 -14.71 3.52
N SER A 105 49.10 -13.57 2.89
CA SER A 105 47.87 -12.82 3.17
C SER A 105 46.64 -13.64 2.80
N LEU A 106 45.59 -13.52 3.61
CA LEU A 106 44.29 -14.09 3.32
C LEU A 106 43.47 -13.05 2.54
N THR A 107 42.87 -13.47 1.43
CA THR A 107 41.89 -12.64 0.72
C THR A 107 40.50 -13.03 1.21
N ILE A 108 39.72 -12.06 1.67
CA ILE A 108 38.32 -12.24 2.07
C ILE A 108 37.47 -11.60 0.99
N VAL A 109 36.56 -12.38 0.42
CA VAL A 109 35.60 -11.92 -0.56
C VAL A 109 34.27 -11.75 0.14
N ASP A 110 33.78 -10.50 0.20
CA ASP A 110 32.44 -10.18 0.67
C ASP A 110 31.44 -10.41 -0.46
N ILE A 111 30.35 -11.12 -0.19
CA ILE A 111 29.36 -11.53 -1.17
C ILE A 111 27.96 -11.09 -0.72
N GLU A 112 27.40 -10.12 -1.43
CA GLU A 112 26.11 -9.52 -1.15
C GLU A 112 25.08 -9.86 -2.23
N PRO A 113 23.84 -10.28 -1.89
CA PRO A 113 22.79 -10.44 -2.88
C PRO A 113 22.39 -9.07 -3.45
N LEU A 114 22.49 -8.88 -4.77
CA LEU A 114 21.75 -7.80 -5.42
C LEU A 114 20.28 -8.19 -5.39
N TYR A 115 19.51 -7.46 -4.58
CA TYR A 115 18.07 -7.47 -4.64
C TYR A 115 17.60 -6.94 -6.00
N THR A 116 17.60 -7.82 -7.00
CA THR A 116 16.83 -7.59 -8.21
C THR A 116 15.37 -7.65 -7.80
N ALA A 117 14.61 -6.60 -8.09
CA ALA A 117 13.18 -6.52 -7.82
C ALA A 117 12.35 -7.50 -8.70
N ASN A 118 12.90 -8.67 -9.02
CA ASN A 118 12.53 -9.45 -10.20
C ASN A 118 11.46 -10.52 -9.99
N THR A 119 10.88 -10.67 -8.79
CA THR A 119 9.80 -11.66 -8.59
C THR A 119 8.42 -11.05 -8.38
N HIS A 120 8.31 -9.74 -8.15
CA HIS A 120 7.01 -9.10 -7.94
C HIS A 120 6.75 -7.87 -8.81
N THR A 121 7.78 -7.21 -9.35
CA THR A 121 7.61 -5.96 -10.11
C THR A 121 6.80 -6.16 -11.40
N GLY A 122 6.98 -7.29 -12.12
CA GLY A 122 6.19 -7.58 -13.31
C GLY A 122 4.68 -7.70 -13.03
N ARG A 123 4.31 -8.36 -11.92
CA ARG A 123 2.90 -8.54 -11.53
C ARG A 123 2.30 -7.25 -10.97
N TYR A 124 3.06 -6.44 -10.23
CA TYR A 124 2.60 -5.13 -9.77
C TYR A 124 2.40 -4.14 -10.91
N ILE A 125 3.30 -4.10 -11.91
CA ILE A 125 3.12 -3.29 -13.11
C ILE A 125 1.87 -3.72 -13.87
N GLN A 126 1.65 -5.04 -14.04
CA GLN A 126 0.44 -5.55 -14.67
C GLN A 126 -0.84 -5.18 -13.91
N ILE A 127 -0.84 -5.28 -12.58
CA ILE A 127 -1.98 -4.89 -11.74
C ILE A 127 -2.23 -3.38 -11.85
N LEU A 128 -1.19 -2.55 -11.83
CA LEU A 128 -1.32 -1.10 -11.92
C LEU A 128 -1.88 -0.68 -13.29
N LEU A 129 -1.43 -1.32 -14.36
CA LEU A 129 -1.94 -1.09 -15.72
C LEU A 129 -3.41 -1.54 -15.84
N ALA A 130 -3.76 -2.70 -15.27
CA ALA A 130 -5.14 -3.20 -15.25
C ALA A 130 -6.08 -2.29 -14.45
N VAL A 131 -5.65 -1.80 -13.28
CA VAL A 131 -6.41 -0.83 -12.46
C VAL A 131 -6.58 0.49 -13.22
N GLY A 132 -5.52 0.98 -13.89
CA GLY A 132 -5.59 2.19 -14.71
C GLY A 132 -6.62 2.09 -15.84
N ILE A 133 -6.63 0.98 -16.58
CA ILE A 133 -7.61 0.73 -17.64
C ILE A 133 -9.02 0.67 -17.06
N PHE A 134 -9.21 0.01 -15.91
CA PHE A 134 -10.52 -0.11 -15.27
C PHE A 134 -11.08 1.25 -14.84
N VAL A 135 -10.28 2.08 -14.18
CA VAL A 135 -10.69 3.42 -13.75
C VAL A 135 -11.01 4.30 -14.96
N PHE A 136 -10.21 4.22 -16.03
CA PHE A 136 -10.47 4.96 -17.25
C PHE A 136 -11.78 4.55 -17.92
N ALA A 137 -12.01 3.25 -18.09
CA ALA A 137 -13.25 2.72 -18.66
C ALA A 137 -14.47 3.11 -17.81
N PHE A 138 -14.36 3.02 -16.48
CA PHE A 138 -15.42 3.42 -15.56
C PHE A 138 -15.72 4.92 -15.66
N GLY A 139 -14.69 5.76 -15.78
CA GLY A 139 -14.83 7.19 -16.01
C GLY A 139 -15.56 7.52 -17.31
N VAL A 140 -15.22 6.85 -18.41
CA VAL A 140 -15.91 7.03 -19.70
C VAL A 140 -17.38 6.60 -19.63
N ILE A 141 -17.69 5.48 -18.96
CA ILE A 141 -19.07 5.00 -18.79
C ILE A 141 -19.87 5.99 -17.92
N ALA A 142 -19.32 6.45 -16.80
CA ALA A 142 -19.97 7.43 -15.95
C ALA A 142 -20.21 8.76 -16.68
N TYR A 143 -19.22 9.24 -17.43
CA TYR A 143 -19.32 10.46 -18.23
C TYR A 143 -20.42 10.35 -19.31
N THR A 144 -20.48 9.22 -20.04
CA THR A 144 -21.53 8.98 -21.04
C THR A 144 -22.92 8.86 -20.42
N PHE A 145 -23.05 8.27 -19.23
CA PHE A 145 -24.32 8.22 -18.49
C PHE A 145 -24.81 9.61 -18.06
N ILE A 146 -23.93 10.42 -17.47
CA ILE A 146 -24.24 11.77 -17.01
C ILE A 146 -24.66 12.65 -18.19
N THR A 147 -23.87 12.66 -19.27
CA THR A 147 -24.19 13.44 -20.47
C THR A 147 -25.52 13.01 -21.10
N ARG A 148 -25.81 11.70 -21.17
CA ARG A 148 -27.05 11.19 -21.79
C ARG A 148 -28.30 11.48 -20.96
N ILE A 149 -28.23 11.37 -19.64
CA ILE A 149 -29.37 11.64 -18.75
C ILE A 149 -29.60 13.13 -18.58
N PHE A 150 -28.53 13.91 -18.40
CA PHE A 150 -28.65 15.32 -18.04
C PHE A 150 -28.81 16.23 -19.25
N PHE A 151 -28.19 15.93 -20.40
CA PHE A 151 -28.25 16.79 -21.59
C PHE A 151 -29.21 16.28 -22.68
N ILE A 152 -29.23 14.98 -22.98
CA ILE A 152 -29.99 14.48 -24.15
C ILE A 152 -31.50 14.33 -23.85
N ARG A 153 -31.89 13.91 -22.64
CA ARG A 153 -33.32 13.79 -22.26
C ARG A 153 -34.09 15.14 -22.27
N PRO A 154 -33.56 16.26 -21.76
CA PRO A 154 -34.27 17.53 -21.84
C PRO A 154 -34.31 18.12 -23.27
N LEU A 155 -33.26 17.93 -24.08
CA LEU A 155 -33.25 18.43 -25.47
C LEU A 155 -34.31 17.79 -26.36
N ARG A 156 -34.60 16.49 -26.18
CA ARG A 156 -35.70 15.82 -26.90
C ARG A 156 -37.08 16.38 -26.52
N ARG A 157 -37.28 16.83 -25.28
CA ARG A 157 -38.54 17.47 -24.85
C ARG A 157 -38.74 18.84 -25.51
N ILE A 158 -37.65 19.58 -25.77
CA ILE A 158 -37.72 20.88 -26.45
C ILE A 158 -37.95 20.69 -27.94
N GLN A 159 -37.23 19.76 -28.60
CA GLN A 159 -37.43 19.49 -30.03
C GLN A 159 -38.83 18.95 -30.36
N ALA A 160 -39.44 18.15 -29.46
CA ALA A 160 -40.82 17.71 -29.63
C ALA A 160 -41.82 18.87 -29.54
N ARG A 161 -41.62 19.83 -28.61
CA ARG A 161 -42.45 21.03 -28.48
C ARG A 161 -42.27 22.01 -29.65
N VAL A 162 -41.06 22.16 -30.18
CA VAL A 162 -40.81 23.04 -31.35
C VAL A 162 -41.41 22.42 -32.62
N ARG A 163 -41.33 21.10 -32.81
CA ARG A 163 -41.97 20.44 -33.96
C ARG A 163 -43.49 20.46 -33.88
N SER A 164 -44.09 20.34 -32.70
CA SER A 164 -45.55 20.44 -32.56
C SER A 164 -46.05 21.87 -32.80
N LEU A 165 -45.33 22.90 -32.31
CA LEU A 165 -45.69 24.30 -32.57
C LEU A 165 -45.54 24.70 -34.05
N VAL A 166 -44.56 24.15 -34.77
CA VAL A 166 -44.38 24.39 -36.21
C VAL A 166 -45.42 23.61 -37.05
N ALA A 167 -45.83 22.42 -36.61
CA ALA A 167 -46.90 21.65 -37.27
C ALA A 167 -48.30 22.25 -37.01
N GLU A 168 -48.55 22.78 -35.82
CA GLU A 168 -49.84 23.39 -35.44
C GLU A 168 -50.02 24.78 -36.05
N THR A 169 -48.94 25.51 -36.33
CA THR A 169 -48.99 26.76 -37.11
C THR A 169 -49.28 26.52 -38.60
N ASN A 170 -48.81 25.40 -39.16
CA ASN A 170 -49.02 25.07 -40.58
C ASN A 170 -50.37 24.37 -40.87
N ASN A 171 -51.01 23.77 -39.86
CA ASN A 171 -52.28 23.06 -40.00
C ASN A 171 -53.47 23.80 -39.36
N ALA A 172 -53.31 25.09 -39.01
CA ALA A 172 -54.38 25.97 -38.53
C ALA A 172 -55.34 26.40 -39.66
N GLY A 173 -55.81 25.41 -40.41
CA GLY A 173 -56.93 25.52 -41.33
C GLY A 173 -57.62 24.17 -41.31
N THR A 174 -58.85 24.14 -40.79
CA THR A 174 -59.87 23.07 -40.94
C THR A 174 -60.00 22.07 -39.77
N GLU A 175 -60.95 22.41 -38.88
CA GLU A 175 -61.94 21.49 -38.26
C GLU A 175 -61.48 20.30 -37.38
N VAL A 176 -60.90 20.52 -36.18
CA VAL A 176 -60.88 19.50 -35.09
C VAL A 176 -60.94 20.14 -33.69
N GLN A 177 -61.79 21.15 -33.48
CA GLN A 177 -61.72 22.01 -32.28
C GLN A 177 -62.73 21.69 -31.16
N SER A 178 -63.46 20.57 -31.23
CA SER A 178 -64.55 20.28 -30.27
C SER A 178 -64.28 19.14 -29.27
N LEU A 179 -63.31 18.25 -29.49
CA LEU A 179 -63.09 17.08 -28.60
C LEU A 179 -61.85 17.21 -27.69
N THR A 180 -60.80 17.91 -28.13
CA THR A 180 -59.52 18.00 -27.40
C THR A 180 -59.56 19.01 -26.26
N THR A 181 -60.40 20.04 -26.36
CA THR A 181 -60.60 21.06 -25.34
C THR A 181 -61.25 20.49 -24.08
N ASP A 182 -62.12 19.49 -24.22
CA ASP A 182 -62.87 18.88 -23.12
C ASP A 182 -61.95 18.02 -22.23
N GLU A 183 -61.09 17.19 -22.84
CA GLU A 183 -60.06 16.37 -22.17
C GLU A 183 -58.99 17.23 -21.48
N LEU A 184 -58.56 18.33 -22.12
CA LEU A 184 -57.61 19.27 -21.49
C LEU A 184 -58.24 20.04 -20.33
N SER A 185 -59.52 20.42 -20.44
CA SER A 185 -60.24 21.04 -19.33
C SER A 185 -60.42 20.06 -18.16
N MET A 186 -60.67 18.78 -18.46
CA MET A 186 -60.80 17.70 -17.48
C MET A 186 -59.45 17.42 -16.79
N LEU A 187 -58.34 17.45 -17.52
CA LEU A 187 -57.00 17.31 -16.97
C LEU A 187 -56.58 18.52 -16.14
N ALA A 188 -56.92 19.74 -16.57
CA ALA A 188 -56.69 20.94 -15.80
C ALA A 188 -57.49 20.92 -14.48
N ARG A 189 -58.72 20.39 -14.52
CA ARG A 189 -59.57 20.23 -13.34
C ARG A 189 -59.02 19.17 -12.38
N SER A 190 -58.55 18.03 -12.89
CA SER A 190 -57.93 16.99 -12.06
C SER A 190 -56.60 17.44 -11.47
N PHE A 191 -55.80 18.21 -12.20
CA PHE A 191 -54.54 18.77 -11.70
C PHE A 191 -54.79 19.86 -10.65
N ASN A 192 -55.80 20.70 -10.82
CA ASN A 192 -56.20 21.67 -9.78
C ASN A 192 -56.72 20.97 -8.52
N LEU A 193 -57.52 19.89 -8.65
CA LEU A 193 -57.97 19.11 -7.50
C LEU A 193 -56.81 18.38 -6.80
N LEU A 194 -55.84 17.87 -7.56
CA LEU A 194 -54.62 17.29 -6.99
C LEU A 194 -53.77 18.34 -6.28
N SER A 195 -53.60 19.52 -6.88
CA SER A 195 -52.86 20.63 -6.27
C SER A 195 -53.55 21.14 -5.00
N GLU A 196 -54.88 21.20 -5.00
CA GLU A 196 -55.66 21.57 -3.82
C GLU A 196 -55.53 20.50 -2.73
N SER A 197 -55.64 19.20 -3.07
CA SER A 197 -55.44 18.10 -2.12
C SER A 197 -54.03 18.07 -1.51
N LEU A 198 -53.00 18.38 -2.30
CA LEU A 198 -51.62 18.47 -1.83
C LEU A 198 -51.42 19.67 -0.92
N SER A 199 -52.03 20.82 -1.24
CA SER A 199 -51.96 22.01 -0.37
C SER A 199 -52.71 21.80 0.95
N VAL A 200 -53.86 21.11 0.94
CA VAL A 200 -54.61 20.74 2.13
C VAL A 200 -53.82 19.72 2.95
N GLN A 201 -53.27 18.68 2.33
CA GLN A 201 -52.46 17.67 3.03
C GLN A 201 -51.19 18.25 3.65
N GLU A 202 -50.52 19.18 2.96
CA GLU A 202 -49.36 19.89 3.52
C GLU A 202 -49.77 20.77 4.71
N SER A 203 -50.91 21.45 4.63
CA SER A 203 -51.46 22.24 5.74
C SER A 203 -51.86 21.38 6.94
N GLU A 204 -52.46 20.20 6.71
CA GLU A 204 -52.81 19.23 7.76
C GLU A 204 -51.57 18.61 8.39
N SER A 205 -50.53 18.30 7.60
CA SER A 205 -49.25 17.81 8.11
C SER A 205 -48.55 18.85 8.98
N GLN A 206 -48.61 20.13 8.59
CA GLN A 206 -48.10 21.24 9.40
C GLN A 206 -48.93 21.48 10.67
N ALA A 207 -50.26 21.33 10.60
CA ALA A 207 -51.13 21.43 11.78
C ALA A 207 -50.89 20.26 12.75
N MET A 208 -50.70 19.05 12.26
CA MET A 208 -50.40 17.85 13.06
C MET A 208 -49.03 17.97 13.72
N THR A 209 -48.01 18.45 13.01
CA THR A 209 -46.69 18.71 13.62
C THR A 209 -46.72 19.84 14.65
N LYS A 210 -47.56 20.86 14.47
CA LYS A 210 -47.80 21.88 15.51
C LYS A 210 -48.47 21.27 16.75
N GLN A 211 -49.51 20.46 16.59
CA GLN A 211 -50.14 19.78 17.72
C GLN A 211 -49.18 18.83 18.45
N MET A 212 -48.35 18.07 17.72
CA MET A 212 -47.31 17.23 18.32
C MET A 212 -46.28 18.06 19.08
N ARG A 213 -45.91 19.23 18.55
CA ARG A 213 -44.98 20.16 19.20
C ARG A 213 -45.57 20.76 20.46
N ASP A 214 -46.82 21.20 20.43
CA ASP A 214 -47.51 21.75 21.60
C ASP A 214 -47.69 20.68 22.69
N LEU A 215 -47.94 19.42 22.32
CA LEU A 215 -48.03 18.30 23.27
C LEU A 215 -46.66 17.98 23.91
N LEU A 216 -45.59 18.05 23.12
CA LEU A 216 -44.22 17.90 23.64
C LEU A 216 -43.83 19.05 24.58
N ILE A 217 -44.16 20.29 24.24
CA ILE A 217 -43.89 21.48 25.09
C ILE A 217 -44.73 21.40 26.37
N MET A 218 -45.99 20.97 26.30
CA MET A 218 -46.83 20.74 27.47
C MET A 218 -46.27 19.60 28.34
N SER A 219 -45.75 18.52 27.75
CA SER A 219 -45.08 17.46 28.53
C SER A 219 -43.79 17.96 29.19
N ASP A 220 -43.03 18.83 28.51
CA ASP A 220 -41.78 19.38 29.04
C ASP A 220 -42.07 20.37 30.18
N ALA A 221 -43.17 21.12 30.09
CA ALA A 221 -43.67 21.94 31.20
C ALA A 221 -44.10 21.07 32.40
N PHE A 222 -44.80 19.94 32.17
CA PHE A 222 -45.13 19.00 33.25
C PHE A 222 -43.89 18.33 33.86
N ILE A 223 -42.90 17.95 33.04
CA ILE A 223 -41.63 17.37 33.48
C ILE A 223 -40.80 18.41 34.25
N SER A 224 -40.83 19.69 33.85
CA SER A 224 -40.19 20.78 34.58
C SER A 224 -40.89 21.13 35.90
N THR A 225 -42.20 20.88 36.03
CA THR A 225 -42.92 21.00 37.32
C THR A 225 -42.73 19.79 38.24
N LEU A 226 -42.34 18.64 37.69
CA LEU A 226 -41.83 17.49 38.43
C LEU A 226 -40.32 17.62 38.60
N ASN A 227 -39.89 18.77 39.13
CA ASN A 227 -38.56 18.90 39.71
C ASN A 227 -38.50 18.02 40.98
N LEU A 228 -38.21 16.75 40.76
CA LEU A 228 -38.01 15.72 41.77
C LEU A 228 -36.84 16.05 42.72
N GLU A 229 -36.01 17.07 42.45
CA GLU A 229 -35.02 17.54 43.44
C GLU A 229 -35.69 18.17 44.67
N HIS A 230 -36.80 18.90 44.51
CA HIS A 230 -37.47 19.52 45.66
C HIS A 230 -38.16 18.47 46.55
N LEU A 231 -38.70 17.40 45.96
CA LEU A 231 -39.34 16.30 46.70
C LEU A 231 -38.34 15.28 47.26
N LEU A 232 -37.19 15.05 46.61
CA LEU A 232 -36.13 14.20 47.14
C LEU A 232 -35.32 14.88 48.26
N GLY A 233 -35.11 16.20 48.18
CA GLY A 233 -34.48 16.96 49.27
C GLY A 233 -35.30 16.93 50.57
N GLU A 234 -36.63 16.97 50.46
CA GLU A 234 -37.54 16.98 51.62
C GLU A 234 -37.73 15.59 52.25
N ILE A 235 -37.57 14.50 51.49
CA ILE A 235 -37.59 13.13 52.03
C ILE A 235 -36.25 12.79 52.70
N VAL A 236 -35.11 13.20 52.14
CA VAL A 236 -33.79 12.99 52.75
C VAL A 236 -33.63 13.80 54.04
N SER A 237 -34.15 15.05 54.10
CA SER A 237 -34.08 15.85 55.33
C SER A 237 -34.97 15.34 56.48
N ARG A 238 -35.90 14.40 56.21
CA ARG A 238 -36.76 13.78 57.25
C ARG A 238 -36.32 12.37 57.65
N LEU A 239 -35.31 11.79 57.00
CA LEU A 239 -34.79 10.45 57.32
C LEU A 239 -33.37 10.45 57.93
N GLY A 240 -32.73 11.60 58.10
CA GLY A 240 -31.50 11.76 58.89
C GLY A 240 -30.40 12.51 58.16
#